data_AF-A0A4T0JFH5-F1
#
_entry.id   AF-A0A4T0JFH5-F1
#
_cell.length_a   1.000
_cell.length_b   1.000
_cell.length_c   1.000
_cell.angle_alpha   90.00
_cell.angle_beta   90.00
_cell.angle_gamma   90.00
#
_symmetry.space_group_name_H-M   'P 1'
#
loop_
_entity.id
_entity.type
_entity.pdbx_description
1 polymer ?
#
loop_
_entity_poly.entity_id
_entity_poly.type
_entity_poly.pdbx_seq_one_letter_code
_entity_poly.pdbx_strand_id
1 'polypeptide(L)' 'MALASYILGFSGVGFATRCWQLAIERRNVFDNFFGHLIAVGAFGTAGFFLHGVSQRQQNALEDRKQVLIENRQKNSQ' A
#
# COMPACT_ATOMS: atom_id res chain seq x y z
N MET A 1 5.08 4.20 -8.19
CA MET A 1 4.99 2.77 -7.78
C MET A 1 3.86 2.08 -8.55
N ALA A 2 3.84 0.77 -8.70
CA ALA A 2 2.72 0.09 -9.37
C ALA A 2 1.49 0.03 -8.45
N LEU A 3 0.33 0.50 -8.89
CA LEU A 3 -0.92 0.42 -8.13
C LEU A 3 -1.25 -1.01 -7.70
N ALA A 4 -1.04 -1.97 -8.62
CA ALA A 4 -1.28 -3.39 -8.38
C ALA A 4 -0.44 -3.93 -7.21
N SER A 5 0.80 -3.47 -7.03
CA SER A 5 1.65 -3.96 -5.93
C SER A 5 1.14 -3.49 -4.56
N TYR A 6 0.60 -2.27 -4.48
CA TYR A 6 -0.05 -1.76 -3.26
C TYR A 6 -1.31 -2.58 -2.94
N ILE A 7 -2.19 -2.74 -3.93
CA ILE A 7 -3.46 -3.47 -3.71
C ILE A 7 -3.17 -4.92 -3.33
N LEU A 8 -2.32 -5.63 -4.08
CA LEU A 8 -2.01 -7.04 -3.83
C LEU A 8 -1.23 -7.23 -2.52
N GLY A 9 -0.27 -6.35 -2.23
CA GLY A 9 0.50 -6.41 -0.98
C GLY A 9 -0.40 -6.27 0.24
N PHE A 10 -1.23 -5.23 0.28
CA PHE A 10 -2.16 -5.03 1.39
C PHE A 10 -3.25 -6.12 1.43
N SER A 11 -3.78 -6.56 0.28
CA SER A 11 -4.72 -7.68 0.19
C SER A 11 -4.13 -8.97 0.81
N GLY A 12 -2.86 -9.26 0.52
CA GLY A 12 -2.13 -10.38 1.12
C GLY A 12 -2.00 -10.27 2.63
N VAL A 13 -1.75 -9.06 3.16
CA VAL A 13 -1.75 -8.79 4.61
C VAL A 13 -3.14 -9.04 5.21
N GLY A 14 -4.21 -8.58 4.57
CA GLY A 14 -5.58 -8.82 5.03
C GLY A 14 -5.93 -10.30 5.06
N PHE A 15 -5.56 -11.05 4.02
CA PHE A 15 -5.69 -12.51 3.98
C PHE A 15 -4.92 -13.18 5.12
N ALA A 16 -3.63 -12.85 5.29
CA ALA A 16 -2.79 -13.41 6.33
C ALA A 16 -3.35 -13.11 7.73
N THR A 17 -3.85 -11.90 7.95
CA THR A 17 -4.46 -11.49 9.22
C THR A 17 -5.72 -12.31 9.53
N ARG A 18 -6.56 -12.60 8.53
CA ARG A 18 -7.73 -13.47 8.69
C ARG A 18 -7.33 -14.91 9.02
N CYS A 19 -6.36 -15.46 8.31
CA CYS A 19 -5.82 -16.79 8.60
C CYS A 19 -5.24 -16.86 10.03
N TRP A 20 -4.52 -15.81 10.45
CA TRP A 20 -3.96 -15.70 11.78
C TRP A 20 -5.03 -15.64 12.87
N GLN A 21 -6.11 -14.87 12.65
CA GLN A 21 -7.26 -14.84 13.55
C GLN A 21 -7.84 -16.24 13.75
N LEU A 22 -8.11 -16.98 12.66
CA LEU A 22 -8.69 -18.33 12.74
C LEU A 22 -7.75 -19.33 13.43
N ALA A 23 -6.44 -19.18 13.23
CA ALA A 23 -5.43 -19.98 13.91
C ALA A 23 -5.46 -19.75 15.44
N ILE A 24 -5.59 -18.50 15.89
CA ILE A 24 -5.76 -18.17 17.32
C ILE A 24 -7.04 -18.79 17.88
N GLU A 25 -8.15 -18.71 17.13
CA GLU A 25 -9.44 -19.32 17.50
C GLU A 25 -9.41 -20.86 17.45
N ARG A 26 -8.28 -21.48 17.05
CA ARG A 26 -8.14 -22.93 16.81
C ARG A 26 -9.16 -23.48 15.81
N ARG A 27 -9.61 -22.65 14.88
CA ARG A 27 -10.50 -23.02 13.78
C ARG A 27 -9.69 -23.35 12.54
N ASN A 28 -10.34 -24.01 11.58
CA ASN A 28 -9.73 -24.23 10.28
C ASN A 28 -9.43 -22.87 9.63
N VAL A 29 -8.22 -22.70 9.09
CA VAL A 29 -7.76 -21.44 8.46
C VAL A 29 -8.58 -21.07 7.23
N PHE A 30 -9.28 -22.01 6.59
CA PHE A 30 -10.18 -21.72 5.47
C PHE A 30 -11.66 -21.66 5.88
N ASP A 31 -11.94 -21.63 7.18
CA ASP A 31 -13.30 -21.49 7.68
C ASP A 31 -13.88 -20.10 7.32
N ASN A 32 -15.13 -20.08 6.89
CA ASN A 32 -15.84 -18.90 6.40
C ASN A 32 -15.07 -18.10 5.31
N PHE A 33 -15.24 -18.53 4.06
CA PHE A 33 -14.58 -17.92 2.89
C PHE A 33 -14.95 -16.44 2.68
N PHE A 34 -16.18 -16.05 3.01
CA PHE A 34 -16.60 -14.64 2.93
C PHE A 34 -15.81 -13.75 3.89
N GLY A 35 -15.43 -14.26 5.07
CA GLY A 35 -14.55 -13.54 5.99
C GLY A 35 -13.18 -13.22 5.40
N HIS A 36 -12.62 -14.12 4.59
CA HIS A 36 -11.37 -13.87 3.86
C HIS A 36 -11.55 -12.82 2.77
N LEU A 37 -12.64 -12.90 2.02
CA LEU A 37 -12.94 -11.96 0.94
C LEU A 37 -13.14 -10.54 1.50
N ILE A 38 -13.85 -10.40 2.63
CA ILE A 38 -14.01 -9.12 3.32
C ILE A 38 -12.65 -8.58 3.82
N ALA A 39 -11.82 -9.42 4.44
CA ALA A 39 -10.51 -8.99 4.93
C ALA A 39 -9.56 -8.56 3.79
N VAL A 40 -9.52 -9.35 2.71
CA VAL A 40 -8.79 -9.02 1.48
C VAL A 40 -9.28 -7.72 0.88
N GLY A 41 -10.60 -7.54 0.74
CA GLY A 41 -11.21 -6.34 0.21
C GLY A 41 -10.91 -5.11 1.08
N ALA A 42 -11.10 -5.21 2.39
CA ALA A 42 -10.84 -4.11 3.32
C ALA A 42 -9.39 -3.64 3.26
N PHE A 43 -8.42 -4.56 3.37
CA PHE A 43 -7.02 -4.18 3.28
C PHE A 43 -6.61 -3.75 1.86
N GLY A 44 -7.12 -4.39 0.81
CA GLY A 44 -6.88 -3.98 -0.57
C GLY A 44 -7.34 -2.54 -0.84
N THR A 45 -8.51 -2.16 -0.33
CA THR A 45 -8.99 -0.75 -0.41
C THR A 45 -8.11 0.20 0.38
N ALA A 46 -7.62 -0.19 1.56
CA ALA A 46 -6.63 0.60 2.30
C ALA A 46 -5.33 0.79 1.50
N GLY A 47 -4.86 -0.26 0.81
CA GLY A 47 -3.72 -0.19 -0.10
C GLY A 47 -3.92 0.79 -1.25
N PHE A 48 -5.13 0.86 -1.82
CA PHE A 48 -5.50 1.84 -2.84
C PHE A 48 -5.38 3.29 -2.31
N PHE A 49 -5.92 3.57 -1.12
CA PHE A 49 -5.80 4.90 -0.52
C PHE A 49 -4.33 5.29 -0.25
N LEU A 50 -3.54 4.36 0.27
CA LEU A 50 -2.12 4.59 0.54
C LEU A 50 -1.30 4.82 -0.74
N HIS A 51 -1.68 4.16 -1.83
CA HIS A 51 -1.08 4.42 -3.14
C HIS A 51 -1.27 5.88 -3.56
N GLY A 52 -2.49 6.42 -3.40
CA GLY A 52 -2.78 7.83 -3.71
C GLY A 52 -1.99 8.81 -2.85
N VAL A 53 -1.78 8.51 -1.57
CA VAL A 53 -0.92 9.32 -0.69
C VAL A 53 0.54 9.25 -1.13
N SER A 54 1.04 8.06 -1.45
CA SER A 54 2.41 7.89 -1.93
C SER A 54 2.67 8.64 -3.24
N GLN A 55 1.73 8.63 -4.18
CA GLN A 55 1.85 9.37 -5.43
C GLN A 55 2.00 10.87 -5.20
N ARG A 56 1.22 11.44 -4.27
CA ARG A 56 1.35 12.85 -3.89
C ARG A 56 2.72 13.18 -3.29
N GLN A 57 3.25 12.29 -2.46
CA GLN A 57 4.59 12.45 -1.88
C GLN A 57 5.67 12.40 -2.97
N GLN A 58 5.59 11.45 -3.91
CA GLN A 58 6.55 11.35 -5.01
C GLN A 58 6.57 12.62 -5.86
N ASN A 59 5.39 13.14 -6.24
CA ASN A 59 5.30 14.38 -7.02
C ASN A 59 5.91 15.56 -6.25
N ALA A 60 5.60 15.70 -4.96
CA ALA A 60 6.18 16.76 -4.13
C ALA A 60 7.71 16.65 -4.02
N LEU A 61 8.27 15.43 -3.93
CA LEU A 61 9.72 15.22 -3.93
C LEU A 61 10.36 15.57 -5.28
N GLU A 62 9.70 15.24 -6.39
CA GLU A 62 10.17 15.56 -7.74
C GLU A 62 10.22 17.07 -7.96
N ASP A 63 9.17 17.80 -7.57
CA ASP A 63 9.13 19.27 -7.65
C ASP A 63 10.29 19.90 -6.86
N ARG A 64 10.52 19.43 -5.63
CA ARG A 64 11.64 19.92 -4.79
C ARG A 64 12.99 19.60 -5.41
N LYS A 65 13.13 18.42 -6.02
CA LYS A 65 14.36 18.01 -6.71
C LYS A 65 14.66 18.93 -7.89
N GLN A 66 13.65 19.33 -8.67
CA GLN A 66 13.82 20.26 -9.80
C GLN A 66 14.33 21.62 -9.33
N VAL A 67 13.71 22.20 -8.29
CA VAL A 67 14.16 23.47 -7.70
C VAL A 67 15.62 23.40 -7.23
N LEU A 68 16.03 22.29 -6.61
CA LEU A 68 17.42 22.10 -6.18
C LEU A 68 18.39 22.04 -7.37
N ILE A 69 18.00 21.42 -8.49
CA ILE A 69 18.82 21.34 -9.70
C ILE A 69 18.97 22.74 -10.34
N GLU A 70 17.88 23.50 -10.45
CA GLU A 70 17.91 24.87 -10.98
C GLU A 70 18.81 25.78 -10.15
N ASN A 71 18.71 25.71 -8.82
CA ASN A 71 19.55 26.51 -7.92
C ASN A 71 21.03 26.12 -8.04
N ARG A 72 21.34 24.83 -8.22
CA ARG A 72 22.72 24.38 -8.46
C ARG A 72 23.26 24.91 -9.78
N GLN A 73 22.47 24.89 -10.84
CA GLN A 73 22.88 25.43 -12.15
C GLN A 73 23.15 26.93 -12.08
N LYS A 74 22.29 27.69 -11.39
CA LYS A 74 22.47 29.14 -11.16
C LYS A 74 23.75 29.46 -10.39
N ASN A 75 24.12 28.62 -9.41
CA ASN A 75 25.32 28.83 -8.59
C ASN A 75 26.62 28.32 -9.26
N SER A 76 26.52 27.55 -10.35
CA SER A 76 27.67 27.04 -11.09
C SER A 76 28.04 27.87 -12.34
N GLN A 77 27.21 28.85 -12.70
CA GLN A 77 27.53 29.92 -13.66
C GLN A 77 28.13 31.11 -12.92
#